data_AF-A0A915B3W9-F1
#
_entry.id   AF-A0A915B3W9-F1
#
_cell.length_a   1.000
_cell.length_b   1.000
_cell.length_c   1.000
_cell.angle_alpha   90.00
_cell.angle_beta   90.00
_cell.angle_gamma   90.00
#
_symmetry.space_group_name_H-M   'P 1'
#
loop_
_entity.id
_entity.type
_entity.pdbx_description
1 polymer ?
#
loop_
_entity_poly.entity_id
_entity_poly.type
_entity_poly.pdbx_seq_one_letter_code
_entity_poly.pdbx_strand_id
1 'polypeptide(L)'
;MSRSDYYAEEKNLRAPTRSTAGGGGGIKLYGKDLRDLDDADLEGLLSKLSPEELEDLNNDFDPDNSLLPPSQRCRNQTTKKPTGPFQREKLLLYLEETAKKEQDWEEPVPFSPGIKRGKVFEPKEEQSTKKEAGGMEMPIELDVDEDDEIDEALNEAHEKDLVDLAGILGMHNLLNQPQYYNALKVLL
;
A
#
# COMPACT_ATOMS: atom_id res chain seq x y z
N MET A 1 29.68 24.93 14.94
CA MET A 1 29.28 23.59 15.41
C MET A 1 30.06 22.58 14.59
N SER A 2 30.98 21.86 15.22
CA SER A 2 31.84 20.86 14.56
C SER A 2 30.99 19.67 14.11
N ARG A 3 31.21 19.16 12.89
CA ARG A 3 30.40 18.12 12.25
C ARG A 3 30.91 16.70 12.55
N SER A 4 31.85 16.57 13.50
CA SER A 4 32.57 15.33 13.81
C SER A 4 31.92 14.48 14.91
N ASP A 5 30.93 15.01 15.63
CA ASP A 5 30.38 14.34 16.82
C ASP A 5 29.28 13.31 16.49
N TYR A 6 28.85 13.22 15.23
CA TYR A 6 27.75 12.33 14.82
C TYR A 6 28.11 10.83 14.82
N TYR A 7 29.40 10.49 14.80
CA TYR A 7 29.88 9.10 14.73
C TYR A 7 30.55 8.61 16.04
N ALA A 8 30.54 9.39 17.13
CA ALA A 8 31.30 9.07 18.34
C ALA A 8 30.56 8.19 19.37
N GLU A 9 29.32 7.77 19.11
CA GLU A 9 28.53 7.00 20.07
C GLU A 9 28.48 5.50 19.72
N GLU A 10 29.64 4.84 19.66
CA GLU A 10 29.69 3.39 19.91
C GLU A 10 29.58 3.14 21.42
N LYS A 11 28.39 3.41 21.97
CA LYS A 11 28.06 2.92 23.31
C LYS A 11 27.85 1.43 23.20
N ASN A 12 28.83 0.67 23.71
CA ASN A 12 28.70 -0.75 24.02
C ASN A 12 27.29 -1.03 24.58
N LEU A 13 26.48 -1.76 23.80
CA LEU A 13 25.13 -2.17 24.14
C LEU A 13 25.20 -3.24 25.24
N ARG A 14 25.55 -2.87 26.46
CA ARG A 14 25.43 -3.78 27.59
C ARG A 14 23.95 -3.85 27.97
N ALA A 15 23.31 -4.97 27.66
CA ALA A 15 21.93 -5.22 28.05
C ALA A 15 21.78 -5.09 29.58
N PRO A 16 20.73 -4.43 30.09
CA PRO A 16 20.49 -4.34 31.52
C PRO A 16 20.15 -5.74 32.06
N THR A 17 20.86 -6.16 33.13
CA THR A 17 20.55 -7.39 33.85
C THR A 17 19.19 -7.25 34.55
N ARG A 18 18.13 -7.75 33.94
CA ARG A 18 16.80 -7.79 34.57
C ARG A 18 16.67 -9.08 35.39
N SER A 19 16.76 -8.98 36.71
CA SER A 19 16.38 -10.08 37.60
C SER A 19 14.86 -10.23 37.63
N THR A 20 14.30 -10.99 36.69
CA THR A 20 12.93 -11.48 36.82
C THR A 20 12.95 -12.98 36.98
N ALA A 21 12.80 -13.42 38.23
CA ALA A 21 12.28 -14.73 38.56
C ALA A 21 10.87 -14.84 37.95
N GLY A 22 10.65 -15.82 37.07
CA GLY A 22 9.36 -16.04 36.43
C GLY A 22 9.51 -16.81 35.13
N GLY A 23 9.13 -18.09 35.18
CA GLY A 23 9.38 -19.09 34.14
C GLY A 23 8.81 -18.77 32.75
N GLY A 24 9.63 -19.09 31.77
CA GLY A 24 9.30 -19.37 30.39
C GLY A 24 10.51 -20.10 29.83
N GLY A 25 10.33 -21.36 29.39
CA GLY A 25 11.44 -22.19 28.92
C GLY A 25 12.17 -21.49 27.78
N GLY A 26 13.32 -20.89 28.10
CA GLY A 26 14.21 -20.31 27.10
C GLY A 26 14.71 -21.42 26.18
N ILE A 27 14.88 -21.09 24.91
CA ILE A 27 15.55 -21.97 23.95
C ILE A 27 16.96 -22.22 24.50
N LYS A 28 17.25 -23.46 24.88
CA LYS A 28 18.56 -23.84 25.42
C LYS A 28 19.47 -24.20 24.26
N LEU A 29 20.53 -23.42 24.07
CA LEU A 29 21.54 -23.69 23.06
C LEU A 29 22.74 -24.35 23.76
N TYR A 30 23.07 -25.58 23.39
CA TYR A 30 24.12 -26.38 24.05
C TYR A 30 23.97 -26.49 25.58
N GLY A 31 22.74 -26.50 26.08
CA GLY A 31 22.47 -26.63 27.53
C GLY A 31 22.69 -25.36 28.35
N LYS A 32 23.08 -24.24 27.71
CA LYS A 32 23.11 -22.90 28.32
C LYS A 32 21.83 -22.14 27.95
N ASP A 33 21.33 -21.30 28.86
CA ASP A 33 20.30 -20.33 28.52
C ASP A 33 20.91 -19.22 27.65
N LEU A 34 20.15 -18.68 26.70
CA LEU A 34 20.62 -17.60 25.80
C LEU A 34 21.17 -16.37 26.54
N ARG A 35 20.76 -16.17 27.80
CA ARG A 35 21.22 -15.08 28.66
C ARG A 35 22.62 -15.30 29.24
N ASP A 36 23.08 -16.55 29.24
CA ASP A 36 24.36 -16.98 29.81
C ASP A 36 25.46 -17.09 28.74
N LEU A 37 25.12 -16.86 27.46
CA LEU A 37 26.08 -16.76 26.37
C LEU A 37 26.71 -15.36 26.41
N ASP A 38 28.04 -15.31 26.50
CA ASP A 38 28.80 -14.07 26.41
C ASP A 38 29.16 -13.73 24.96
N ASP A 39 29.71 -12.52 24.75
CA ASP A 39 30.07 -12.03 23.41
C ASP A 39 31.15 -12.93 22.75
N ALA A 40 32.00 -13.58 23.55
CA ALA A 40 33.05 -14.48 23.05
C ALA A 40 32.48 -15.82 22.56
N ASP A 41 31.51 -16.39 23.28
CA ASP A 41 30.75 -17.57 22.84
C ASP A 41 29.98 -17.29 21.54
N LEU A 42 29.44 -16.08 21.39
CA LEU A 42 28.74 -15.62 20.18
C LEU A 42 29.70 -15.44 18.99
N GLU A 43 30.85 -14.78 19.17
CA GLU A 43 31.87 -14.64 18.12
C GLU A 43 32.42 -16.01 17.69
N GLY A 44 32.62 -16.93 18.65
CA GLY A 44 33.01 -18.31 18.39
C GLY A 44 31.96 -19.12 17.62
N LEU A 45 30.68 -18.76 17.70
CA LEU A 45 29.61 -19.36 16.91
C LEU A 45 29.56 -18.76 15.51
N LEU A 46 29.60 -17.42 15.40
CA LEU A 46 29.56 -16.70 14.13
C LEU A 46 30.75 -17.04 13.22
N SER A 47 31.94 -17.25 13.79
CA SER A 47 33.14 -17.65 13.04
C SER A 47 33.07 -19.06 12.44
N LYS A 48 32.14 -19.91 12.90
CA LYS A 48 31.92 -21.25 12.33
C LYS A 48 30.96 -21.24 11.14
N LEU A 49 30.18 -20.17 10.96
CA LEU A 49 29.31 -20.02 9.79
C LEU A 49 30.14 -19.64 8.57
N SER A 50 29.75 -20.19 7.42
CA SER A 50 30.29 -19.76 6.13
C SER A 50 29.83 -18.33 5.78
N PRO A 51 30.54 -17.63 4.88
CA PRO A 51 30.15 -16.27 4.48
C PRO A 51 28.75 -16.21 3.82
N GLU A 52 28.32 -17.29 3.16
CA GLU A 52 26.99 -17.41 2.54
C GLU A 52 25.90 -17.53 3.62
N GLU A 53 26.10 -18.40 4.61
CA GLU A 53 25.16 -18.55 5.74
C GLU A 53 25.06 -17.28 6.61
N LEU A 54 26.15 -16.52 6.74
CA LEU A 54 26.13 -15.22 7.41
C LEU A 54 25.31 -14.18 6.63
N GLU A 55 25.34 -14.23 5.30
CA GLU A 55 24.54 -13.33 4.46
C GLU A 55 23.05 -13.69 4.55
N ASP A 56 22.71 -14.97 4.51
CA ASP A 56 21.34 -15.46 4.70
C ASP A 56 20.79 -15.09 6.09
N LEU A 57 21.59 -15.29 7.15
CA LEU A 57 21.21 -14.89 8.50
C LEU A 57 20.98 -13.38 8.61
N ASN A 58 21.74 -12.57 7.88
CA ASN A 58 21.54 -11.13 7.81
C ASN A 58 20.28 -10.75 7.00
N ASN A 59 19.84 -11.58 6.06
CA ASN A 59 18.61 -11.37 5.29
C ASN A 59 17.34 -11.70 6.08
N ASP A 60 17.42 -12.56 7.10
CA ASP A 60 16.30 -12.97 7.96
C ASP A 60 15.91 -11.90 9.01
N PHE A 61 16.65 -10.79 9.13
CA PHE A 61 16.27 -9.69 10.03
C PHE A 61 15.06 -8.92 9.49
N ASP A 62 13.99 -8.90 10.27
CA ASP A 62 12.79 -8.12 9.98
C ASP A 62 13.12 -6.60 9.96
N PRO A 63 12.82 -5.88 8.85
CA PRO A 63 13.00 -4.43 8.79
C PRO A 63 12.19 -3.66 9.85
N ASP A 64 11.19 -4.28 10.49
CA ASP A 64 10.42 -3.70 11.59
C ASP A 64 10.94 -4.09 12.99
N ASN A 65 12.09 -4.77 13.08
CA ASN A 65 12.70 -5.16 14.35
C ASN A 65 12.97 -3.93 15.26
N SER A 66 12.18 -3.83 16.33
CA SER A 66 12.23 -2.71 17.27
C SER A 66 13.49 -2.67 18.14
N LEU A 67 14.24 -3.78 18.22
CA LEU A 67 15.50 -3.86 18.97
C LEU A 67 16.67 -3.24 18.20
N LEU A 68 16.52 -2.97 16.90
CA LEU A 68 17.55 -2.35 16.06
C LEU A 68 17.22 -0.87 15.80
N PRO A 69 18.22 0.02 15.81
CA PRO A 69 18.03 1.42 15.41
C PRO A 69 17.65 1.49 13.92
N PRO A 70 16.87 2.50 13.48
CA PRO A 70 16.39 2.60 12.10
C PRO A 70 17.47 2.49 11.02
N SER A 71 18.69 2.97 11.31
CA SER A 71 19.84 2.89 10.40
C SER A 71 20.37 1.47 10.16
N GLN A 72 20.05 0.51 11.03
CA GLN A 72 20.53 -0.88 10.98
C GLN A 72 19.41 -1.88 10.65
N ARG A 73 18.18 -1.41 10.43
CA ARG A 73 17.04 -2.27 10.05
C ARG A 73 17.09 -2.68 8.58
N CYS A 74 17.74 -1.89 7.73
CA CYS A 74 17.88 -2.15 6.30
C CYS A 74 19.30 -2.64 5.98
N ARG A 75 19.38 -3.66 5.11
CA ARG A 75 20.65 -4.13 4.55
C ARG A 75 21.37 -3.03 3.78
N ASN A 76 22.69 -3.01 3.88
CA ASN A 76 23.53 -2.21 2.99
C ASN A 76 23.35 -2.70 1.54
N GLN A 77 22.67 -1.89 0.72
CA GLN A 77 22.33 -2.24 -0.66
C GLN A 77 23.52 -2.15 -1.63
N THR A 78 24.72 -1.86 -1.13
CA THR A 78 25.89 -1.71 -1.99
C THR A 78 27.16 -2.22 -1.32
N THR A 79 27.96 -2.95 -2.11
CA THR A 79 29.34 -3.35 -1.79
C THR A 79 30.35 -2.27 -2.19
N LYS A 80 29.89 -1.17 -2.81
CA LYS A 80 30.76 -0.08 -3.25
C LYS A 80 31.22 0.73 -2.04
N LYS A 81 32.52 1.01 -2.00
CA LYS A 81 33.11 1.91 -0.99
C LYS A 81 32.49 3.32 -1.12
N PRO A 82 32.36 4.07 -0.01
CA PRO A 82 31.85 5.44 -0.06
C PRO A 82 32.74 6.29 -0.98
N THR A 83 32.14 7.00 -1.93
CA THR A 83 32.83 7.73 -3.00
C THR A 83 33.33 9.13 -2.59
N GLY A 84 33.48 9.38 -1.29
CA GLY A 84 33.92 10.67 -0.76
C GLY A 84 32.87 11.78 -0.96
N PRO A 85 33.25 13.07 -0.91
CA PRO A 85 32.32 14.17 -1.14
C PRO A 85 31.82 14.17 -2.59
N PHE A 86 30.58 14.63 -2.78
CA PHE A 86 29.92 14.68 -4.08
C PHE A 86 30.71 15.53 -5.10
N GLN A 87 31.08 14.92 -6.23
CA GLN A 87 31.83 15.56 -7.32
C GLN A 87 30.95 15.67 -8.57
N ARG A 88 30.29 16.82 -8.73
CA ARG A 88 29.34 17.08 -9.82
C ARG A 88 29.94 16.90 -11.21
N GLU A 89 31.15 17.42 -11.45
CA GLU A 89 31.80 17.38 -12.77
C GLU A 89 32.05 15.95 -13.24
N LYS A 90 32.52 15.07 -12.34
CA LYS A 90 32.73 13.65 -12.66
C LYS A 90 31.43 12.94 -12.99
N LEU A 91 30.34 13.25 -12.28
CA LEU A 91 29.03 12.70 -12.58
C LEU A 91 28.55 13.13 -13.97
N LEU A 92 28.68 14.41 -14.31
CA LEU A 92 28.28 14.93 -15.63
C LEU A 92 29.08 14.29 -16.76
N LEU A 93 30.40 14.17 -16.61
CA LEU A 93 31.25 13.49 -17.58
C LEU A 93 30.84 12.02 -17.76
N TYR A 94 30.59 11.31 -16.65
CA TYR A 94 30.13 9.92 -16.69
C TYR A 94 28.78 9.77 -17.42
N LEU A 95 27.82 10.66 -17.14
CA LEU A 95 26.52 10.65 -17.82
C LEU A 95 26.67 10.93 -19.32
N GLU A 96 27.50 11.89 -19.71
CA GLU A 96 27.77 12.20 -21.12
C GLU A 96 28.42 11.00 -21.85
N GLU A 97 29.41 10.37 -21.22
CA GLU A 97 30.05 9.18 -21.78
C GLU A 97 29.10 7.99 -21.87
N THR A 98 28.22 7.81 -20.89
CA THR A 98 27.25 6.71 -20.85
C THR A 98 26.21 6.91 -21.94
N ALA A 99 25.65 8.12 -22.05
CA ALA A 99 24.71 8.47 -23.10
C ALA A 99 25.29 8.33 -24.52
N LYS A 100 26.59 8.61 -24.70
CA LYS A 100 27.28 8.41 -25.99
C LYS A 100 27.53 6.94 -26.32
N LYS A 101 27.63 6.06 -25.32
CA LYS A 101 27.92 4.62 -25.48
C LYS A 101 26.65 3.78 -25.60
N GLU A 102 25.55 4.26 -25.01
CA GLU A 102 24.26 3.59 -25.08
C GLU A 102 23.77 3.55 -26.52
N GLN A 103 23.58 2.34 -27.05
CA GLN A 103 23.13 2.12 -28.41
C GLN A 103 21.61 2.18 -28.45
N ASP A 104 21.07 2.68 -29.56
CA ASP A 104 19.63 2.65 -29.80
C ASP A 104 19.15 1.20 -29.77
N TRP A 105 18.02 0.98 -29.10
CA TRP A 105 17.32 -0.29 -29.13
C TRP A 105 16.95 -0.69 -30.57
N GLU A 106 17.14 -1.96 -30.92
CA GLU A 106 16.66 -2.46 -32.20
C GLU A 106 15.13 -2.52 -32.19
N GLU A 107 14.46 -1.67 -32.96
CA GLU A 107 13.02 -1.75 -33.16
C GLU A 107 12.68 -2.90 -34.13
N PRO A 108 12.09 -4.02 -33.67
CA PRO A 108 11.76 -5.14 -34.55
C PRO A 108 10.67 -4.78 -35.58
N VAL A 109 9.88 -3.74 -35.30
CA VAL A 109 8.83 -3.25 -36.18
C VAL A 109 8.86 -1.71 -36.16
N PRO A 110 9.47 -1.06 -37.18
CA PRO A 110 9.55 0.38 -37.19
C PRO A 110 8.16 1.01 -37.28
N PHE A 111 7.96 2.10 -36.53
CA PHE A 111 6.74 2.90 -36.66
C PHE A 111 6.64 3.47 -38.08
N SER A 112 5.55 3.14 -38.76
CA SER A 112 5.24 3.65 -40.09
C SER A 112 4.15 4.71 -39.97
N PRO A 113 4.47 6.00 -40.23
CA PRO A 113 3.49 7.07 -40.13
C PRO A 113 2.34 6.82 -41.11
N GLY A 114 1.11 6.93 -40.61
CA GLY A 114 -0.11 6.74 -41.41
C GLY A 114 -0.73 5.33 -41.36
N ILE A 115 -0.08 4.34 -40.75
CA ILE A 115 -0.66 3.00 -40.59
C ILE A 115 -1.51 2.94 -39.32
N LYS A 116 -2.83 3.06 -39.46
CA LYS A 116 -3.79 2.80 -38.38
C LYS A 116 -4.02 1.29 -38.29
N ARG A 117 -3.44 0.64 -37.26
CA ARG A 117 -3.72 -0.77 -36.94
C ARG A 117 -5.06 -0.89 -36.22
N GLY A 118 -6.16 -0.76 -36.96
CA GLY A 118 -7.51 -0.90 -36.42
C GLY A 118 -8.55 -0.16 -37.24
N LYS A 119 -9.82 -0.52 -37.05
CA LYS A 119 -10.93 0.26 -37.61
C LYS A 119 -10.93 1.62 -36.94
N VAL A 120 -10.95 2.68 -37.76
CA VAL A 120 -11.20 4.03 -37.24
C VAL A 120 -12.57 4.00 -36.60
N PHE A 121 -12.67 4.48 -35.36
CA PHE A 121 -13.94 4.56 -34.66
C PHE A 121 -14.89 5.44 -35.48
N GLU A 122 -16.00 4.85 -35.92
CA GLU A 122 -17.13 5.57 -36.49
C GLU A 122 -18.06 5.91 -35.32
N PRO A 123 -18.26 7.20 -35.00
CA PRO A 123 -19.26 7.61 -34.03
C PRO A 123 -20.60 7.04 -34.48
N LYS A 124 -21.22 6.22 -33.63
CA LYS A 124 -22.58 5.76 -33.91
C LYS A 124 -23.45 7.00 -33.92
N GLU A 125 -24.21 7.18 -35.00
CA GLU A 125 -25.33 8.11 -34.99
C GLU A 125 -26.17 7.76 -33.77
N GLU A 126 -26.33 8.73 -32.87
CA GLU A 126 -27.26 8.62 -31.76
C GLU A 126 -28.64 8.46 -32.40
N GLN A 127 -29.06 7.23 -32.64
CA GLN A 127 -30.47 6.93 -32.64
C GLN A 127 -30.95 7.44 -31.29
N SER A 128 -31.74 8.50 -31.35
CA SER A 128 -32.38 9.17 -30.24
C SER A 128 -33.29 8.20 -29.49
N THR A 129 -32.68 7.24 -28.83
CA THR A 129 -33.21 6.58 -27.65
C THR A 129 -32.30 7.12 -26.57
N LYS A 130 -32.86 8.03 -25.77
CA LYS A 130 -32.21 8.60 -24.59
C LYS A 130 -31.60 7.47 -23.78
N LYS A 131 -30.29 7.26 -23.92
CA LYS A 131 -29.50 6.48 -22.99
C LYS A 131 -28.49 7.46 -22.43
N GLU A 132 -28.89 8.07 -21.33
CA GLU A 132 -28.01 8.92 -20.55
C GLU A 132 -26.79 8.12 -20.08
N ALA A 133 -25.69 8.84 -19.96
CA ALA A 133 -24.38 8.31 -19.66
C ALA A 133 -24.31 7.77 -18.22
N GLY A 134 -23.73 6.57 -18.06
CA GLY A 134 -22.91 6.28 -16.88
C GLY A 134 -23.58 5.69 -15.63
N GLY A 135 -24.73 5.04 -15.74
CA GLY A 135 -25.28 4.20 -14.66
C GLY A 135 -25.57 2.81 -15.18
N MET A 136 -25.05 1.76 -14.53
CA MET A 136 -25.63 0.43 -14.67
C MET A 136 -26.97 0.43 -13.93
N GLU A 137 -27.97 1.08 -14.50
CA GLU A 137 -29.31 1.15 -13.93
C GLU A 137 -30.14 0.06 -14.59
N MET A 138 -30.21 -1.08 -13.91
CA MET A 138 -31.29 -2.03 -14.13
C MET A 138 -32.61 -1.27 -13.90
N PRO A 139 -33.56 -1.26 -14.85
CA PRO A 139 -34.91 -0.82 -14.56
C PRO A 139 -35.39 -1.63 -13.34
N ILE A 140 -35.69 -0.94 -12.24
CA ILE A 140 -36.33 -1.56 -11.09
C ILE A 140 -37.80 -1.77 -11.50
N GLU A 141 -38.08 -2.93 -12.10
CA GLU A 141 -39.45 -3.40 -12.29
C GLU A 141 -39.93 -3.87 -10.91
N LEU A 142 -40.76 -3.04 -10.28
CA LEU A 142 -41.47 -3.40 -9.06
C LEU A 142 -42.65 -4.27 -9.48
N ASP A 143 -42.57 -5.58 -9.25
CA ASP A 143 -43.71 -6.52 -9.35
C ASP A 143 -44.68 -6.23 -8.19
N VAL A 144 -45.37 -5.09 -8.26
CA VAL A 144 -46.49 -4.75 -7.38
C VAL A 144 -47.75 -5.05 -8.17
N ASP A 145 -48.54 -5.98 -7.67
CA ASP A 145 -49.88 -6.24 -8.22
C ASP A 145 -50.65 -4.90 -8.19
N GLU A 146 -51.15 -4.44 -9.34
CA GLU A 146 -51.94 -3.21 -9.50
C GLU A 146 -53.31 -3.39 -8.82
N ASP A 147 -53.31 -3.47 -7.49
CA ASP A 147 -54.51 -3.51 -6.67
C ASP A 147 -55.01 -2.07 -6.47
N ASP A 148 -56.22 -1.77 -6.96
CA ASP A 148 -56.87 -0.46 -6.83
C ASP A 148 -56.88 0.06 -5.37
N GLU A 149 -56.90 -0.85 -4.39
CA GLU A 149 -56.83 -0.55 -2.95
C GLU A 149 -55.48 0.05 -2.52
N ILE A 150 -54.37 -0.38 -3.14
CA ILE A 150 -53.03 0.13 -2.84
C ILE A 150 -52.86 1.54 -3.40
N ASP A 151 -53.37 1.79 -4.61
CA ASP A 151 -53.35 3.13 -5.22
C ASP A 151 -54.19 4.14 -4.44
N GLU A 152 -55.37 3.74 -3.94
CA GLU A 152 -56.19 4.57 -3.07
C GLU A 152 -55.47 4.85 -1.73
N ALA A 153 -54.88 3.84 -1.10
CA ALA A 153 -54.13 3.99 0.14
C ALA A 153 -52.88 4.88 -0.02
N LEU A 154 -52.17 4.79 -1.15
CA LEU A 154 -51.01 5.65 -1.46
C LEU A 154 -51.42 7.11 -1.67
N ASN A 155 -52.59 7.36 -2.27
CA ASN A 155 -53.12 8.71 -2.47
C ASN A 155 -53.67 9.33 -1.17
N GLU A 156 -54.21 8.53 -0.26
CA GLU A 156 -54.73 9.01 1.03
C GLU A 156 -53.64 9.07 2.13
N ALA A 157 -52.51 8.40 1.94
CA ALA A 157 -51.40 8.40 2.89
C ALA A 157 -50.83 9.81 3.15
N HIS A 158 -50.47 10.08 4.41
CA HIS A 158 -49.89 11.36 4.78
C HIS A 158 -48.46 11.49 4.24
N GLU A 159 -48.05 12.71 3.85
CA GLU A 159 -46.74 12.99 3.23
C GLU A 159 -45.56 12.45 4.06
N LYS A 160 -45.68 12.50 5.39
CA LYS A 160 -44.66 11.94 6.30
C LYS A 160 -44.44 10.44 6.08
N ASP A 161 -45.52 9.68 5.92
CA ASP A 161 -45.45 8.22 5.80
C ASP A 161 -44.91 7.82 4.41
N LEU A 162 -45.23 8.59 3.37
CA LEU A 162 -44.63 8.44 2.03
C LEU A 162 -43.11 8.69 2.05
N VAL A 163 -42.67 9.69 2.81
CA VAL A 163 -41.25 10.02 2.99
C VAL A 163 -40.50 8.91 3.73
N ASP A 164 -41.11 8.35 4.77
CA ASP A 164 -40.54 7.25 5.54
C ASP A 164 -40.45 5.97 4.70
N LEU A 165 -41.48 5.66 3.89
CA LEU A 165 -41.47 4.54 2.93
C LEU A 165 -40.37 4.70 1.88
N ALA A 166 -40.21 5.90 1.31
CA ALA A 166 -39.13 6.19 0.35
C ALA A 166 -37.73 6.04 0.99
N GLY A 167 -37.60 6.36 2.28
CA GLY A 167 -36.39 6.13 3.07
C GLY A 167 -36.04 4.65 3.22
N ILE A 168 -37.02 3.82 3.60
CA ILE A 168 -36.85 2.37 3.75
C ILE A 168 -36.56 1.70 2.39
N LEU A 169 -37.24 2.13 1.32
CA LEU A 169 -37.06 1.60 -0.03
C LEU A 169 -35.83 2.18 -0.76
N GLY A 170 -35.10 3.11 -0.14
CA GLY A 170 -33.87 3.69 -0.70
C GLY A 170 -34.10 4.68 -1.86
N MET A 171 -35.34 5.10 -2.11
CA MET A 171 -35.74 6.04 -3.18
C MET A 171 -35.68 7.51 -2.76
N HIS A 172 -34.83 7.82 -1.79
CA HIS A 172 -34.70 9.14 -1.18
C HIS A 172 -34.14 10.22 -2.12
N ASN A 173 -33.54 9.82 -3.26
CA ASN A 173 -33.06 10.74 -4.30
C ASN A 173 -34.20 11.44 -5.07
N LEU A 174 -35.43 10.93 -4.97
CA LEU A 174 -36.62 11.51 -5.58
C LEU A 174 -37.32 12.54 -4.66
N LEU A 175 -36.86 12.70 -3.42
CA LEU A 175 -37.41 13.63 -2.43
C LEU A 175 -36.70 14.98 -2.44
N ASN A 176 -37.42 16.05 -2.11
CA ASN A 176 -36.84 17.39 -1.96
C ASN A 176 -35.91 17.44 -0.73
N GLN A 177 -34.91 18.34 -0.72
CA GLN A 177 -33.91 18.44 0.36
C GLN A 177 -34.48 18.41 1.79
N PRO A 178 -35.54 19.18 2.15
CA PRO A 178 -36.10 19.11 3.50
C PRO A 178 -36.78 17.77 3.83
N GLN A 179 -37.36 17.08 2.84
CA GLN A 179 -37.99 15.76 3.02
C GLN A 179 -36.93 14.66 3.20
N TYR A 180 -35.82 14.75 2.46
CA TYR A 180 -34.67 13.85 2.59
C TYR A 180 -34.09 13.82 4.02
N TYR A 181 -33.87 14.99 4.62
CA TYR A 181 -33.36 15.08 5.99
C TYR A 181 -34.35 14.55 7.05
N ASN A 182 -35.66 14.66 6.78
CA ASN A 182 -36.67 14.08 7.66
C ASN A 182 -36.64 12.54 7.61
N ALA A 183 -36.55 11.95 6.42
CA ALA A 183 -36.41 10.50 6.24
C ALA A 183 -35.14 9.95 6.92
N LEU A 184 -34.00 10.64 6.77
CA LEU A 184 -32.73 10.25 7.42
C LEU A 184 -32.82 10.23 8.94
N LYS A 185 -33.62 11.13 9.53
CA LYS A 185 -33.73 11.27 10.98
C LYS A 185 -34.55 10.16 11.63
N VAL A 186 -35.38 9.45 10.86
CA VAL A 186 -36.20 8.33 11.36
C VAL A 186 -35.39 7.01 11.40
N LEU A 187 -34.29 6.92 10.64
CA LEU A 187 -33.40 5.74 10.57
C LEU A 187 -32.28 5.72 11.63
N LEU A 188 -32.17 6.74 12.49
CA LEU A 188 -31.24 6.85 13.63
C LEU A 188 -32.00 6.86 14.96
#